data_AF-A0A7K2C7H4-F1
#
_entry.id   AF-A0A7K2C7H4-F1
#
_cell.length_a   1.000
_cell.length_b   1.000
_cell.length_c   1.000
_cell.angle_alpha   90.00
_cell.angle_beta   90.00
_cell.angle_gamma   90.00
#
_symmetry.space_group_name_H-M   'P 1'
#
loop_
_entity.id
_entity.type
_entity.pdbx_description
1 polymer ?
#
loop_
_entity_poly.entity_id
_entity_poly.type
_entity_poly.pdbx_seq_one_letter_code
_entity_poly.pdbx_strand_id
1 'polypeptide(L)'
;MEKPALERLREGRSQIMSQVRRRIVGQDDVIEQVLIALFSGGHCLLTGVPGLAKTLLIKSLGELLDLSYRRIQFTPDLMPADITGMDMLDEDRTTGRRTIEFVKGPIFANIILADEINRTPPKTQAAL
;
A
#
# COMPACT_ATOMS: atom_id res chain seq x y z
N MET A 1 -25.76 -15.68 18.08
CA MET A 1 -24.90 -16.15 16.98
C MET A 1 -23.62 -15.32 16.80
N GLU A 2 -23.44 -14.16 17.46
CA GLU A 2 -22.28 -13.25 17.22
C GLU A 2 -21.00 -13.57 18.02
N LYS A 3 -21.09 -14.25 19.17
CA LYS A 3 -19.94 -14.53 20.05
C LYS A 3 -18.76 -15.25 19.36
N PRO A 4 -18.97 -16.28 18.51
CA PRO A 4 -17.87 -16.99 17.86
C PRO A 4 -17.11 -16.12 16.85
N ALA A 5 -17.79 -15.19 16.17
CA ALA A 5 -17.14 -14.31 15.19
C ALA A 5 -16.26 -13.26 15.87
N LEU A 6 -16.74 -12.68 16.97
CA LEU A 6 -15.97 -11.71 17.76
C LEU A 6 -14.72 -12.36 18.40
N GLU A 7 -14.84 -13.59 18.89
CA GLU A 7 -13.71 -14.35 19.44
C GLU A 7 -12.65 -14.61 18.37
N ARG A 8 -13.06 -15.07 17.18
CA ARG A 8 -12.14 -15.29 16.05
C ARG A 8 -11.43 -14.00 15.61
N LEU A 9 -12.13 -12.86 15.61
CA LEU A 9 -11.53 -11.57 15.29
C LEU A 9 -10.48 -11.16 16.33
N ARG A 10 -10.79 -11.33 17.63
CA ARG A 10 -9.84 -11.04 18.72
C ARG A 10 -8.60 -11.92 18.64
N GLU A 11 -8.78 -13.20 18.35
CA GLU A 11 -7.68 -14.15 18.19
C GLU A 11 -6.81 -13.80 16.99
N GLY A 12 -7.42 -13.54 15.82
CA GLY A 12 -6.71 -13.10 14.62
C GLY A 12 -5.91 -11.81 14.85
N ARG A 13 -6.51 -10.80 15.50
CA ARG A 13 -5.81 -9.57 15.91
C ARG A 13 -4.60 -9.89 16.78
N SER A 14 -4.76 -10.73 17.80
CA SER A 14 -3.68 -11.08 18.72
C SER A 14 -2.52 -11.77 17.99
N GLN A 15 -2.84 -12.68 17.07
CA GLN A 15 -1.86 -13.35 16.23
C GLN A 15 -1.10 -12.34 15.35
N ILE A 16 -1.81 -11.43 14.69
CA ILE A 16 -1.19 -10.38 13.86
C ILE A 16 -0.23 -9.52 14.70
N MET A 17 -0.69 -9.00 15.83
CA MET A 17 0.12 -8.18 16.73
C MET A 17 1.38 -8.93 17.19
N SER A 18 1.25 -10.22 17.53
CA SER A 18 2.38 -11.04 17.96
C SER A 18 3.46 -11.20 16.88
N GLN A 19 3.07 -11.28 15.60
CA GLN A 19 4.00 -11.43 14.49
C GLN A 19 4.68 -10.10 14.13
N VAL A 20 3.92 -9.01 14.09
CA VAL A 20 4.47 -7.67 13.81
C VAL A 20 5.49 -7.24 14.86
N ARG A 21 5.23 -7.52 16.15
CA ARG A 21 6.16 -7.23 17.26
C ARG A 21 7.52 -7.90 17.15
N ARG A 22 7.65 -8.97 16.36
CA ARG A 22 8.94 -9.62 16.11
C ARG A 22 9.86 -8.79 15.21
N ARG A 23 9.29 -7.89 14.40
CA ARG A 23 10.02 -7.03 13.45
C ARG A 23 9.97 -5.54 13.82
N ILE A 24 8.90 -5.10 14.49
CA ILE A 24 8.66 -3.70 14.85
C ILE A 24 8.61 -3.57 16.37
N VAL A 25 9.49 -2.74 16.94
CA VAL A 25 9.61 -2.53 18.39
C VAL A 25 9.05 -1.16 18.76
N GLY A 26 8.23 -1.10 19.82
CA GLY A 26 7.80 0.15 20.45
C GLY A 26 6.79 0.99 19.68
N GLN A 27 6.03 0.41 18.75
CA GLN A 27 5.01 1.12 17.96
C GLN A 27 3.62 0.46 18.01
N ASP A 28 3.24 -0.11 19.16
CA ASP A 28 1.97 -0.84 19.32
C ASP A 28 0.75 0.00 18.92
N ASP A 29 0.68 1.26 19.35
CA ASP A 29 -0.44 2.15 19.04
C ASP A 29 -0.56 2.44 17.53
N VAL A 30 0.58 2.65 16.85
CA VAL A 30 0.62 2.90 15.41
C VAL A 30 0.18 1.65 14.64
N ILE A 31 0.64 0.47 15.07
CA ILE A 31 0.22 -0.81 14.47
C ILE A 31 -1.29 -0.97 14.61
N GLU A 32 -1.84 -0.70 15.79
CA GLU A 32 -3.29 -0.80 16.03
C GLU A 32 -4.09 0.16 15.15
N GLN A 33 -3.67 1.42 15.03
CA GLN A 33 -4.32 2.41 14.15
C GLN A 33 -4.28 1.99 12.68
N VAL A 34 -3.16 1.46 12.20
CA VAL A 34 -3.02 0.97 10.82
C VAL A 34 -3.95 -0.23 10.58
N LEU A 35 -4.06 -1.16 11.53
CA LEU A 35 -4.99 -2.29 11.43
C LEU A 35 -6.45 -1.84 11.43
N ILE A 36 -6.81 -0.85 12.26
CA ILE A 36 -8.15 -0.26 12.26
C ILE A 36 -8.47 0.34 10.89
N ALA A 37 -7.56 1.13 10.32
CA ALA A 37 -7.76 1.70 8.98
C ALA A 37 -7.89 0.61 7.91
N LEU A 38 -7.03 -0.40 7.93
CA LEU A 38 -7.08 -1.50 6.99
C LEU A 38 -8.42 -2.26 7.04
N PHE A 39 -8.89 -2.61 8.25
CA PHE A 39 -10.14 -3.35 8.41
C PHE A 39 -11.39 -2.51 8.16
N SER A 40 -11.30 -1.18 8.27
CA SER A 40 -12.39 -0.26 7.93
C SER A 40 -12.37 0.20 6.46
N GLY A 41 -11.36 -0.20 5.68
CA GLY A 41 -11.18 0.27 4.31
C GLY A 41 -10.76 1.75 4.22
N GLY A 42 -10.18 2.30 5.29
CA GLY A 42 -9.68 3.66 5.35
C GLY A 42 -8.21 3.81 4.92
N HIS A 43 -7.73 5.05 4.89
CA HIS A 43 -6.35 5.39 4.58
C HIS A 43 -5.67 6.06 5.79
N CYS A 44 -4.36 5.85 5.94
CA CYS A 44 -3.56 6.46 7.00
C CYS A 44 -2.55 7.45 6.44
N LEU A 45 -2.38 8.58 7.14
CA LEU A 45 -1.24 9.47 6.96
C LEU A 45 -0.21 9.22 8.07
N LEU A 46 0.95 8.65 7.72
CA LEU A 46 2.00 8.31 8.68
C LEU A 46 3.04 9.42 8.81
N THR A 47 2.84 10.34 9.76
CA THR A 47 3.79 11.42 10.07
C THR A 47 4.88 10.95 11.03
N GLY A 48 6.08 11.54 10.94
CA GLY A 48 7.21 11.21 11.82
C GLY A 48 8.54 11.30 11.09
N VAL A 49 9.64 11.30 11.84
CA VAL A 49 10.99 11.45 11.28
C VAL A 49 11.42 10.25 10.43
N PRO A 50 12.36 10.43 9.49
CA PRO A 50 12.96 9.32 8.75
C PRO A 50 13.56 8.27 9.68
N GLY A 51 13.53 7.00 9.28
CA GLY A 51 14.15 5.91 10.03
C GLY A 51 13.26 5.23 11.09
N LEU A 52 12.02 5.69 11.31
CA LEU A 52 11.08 5.06 12.26
C LEU A 52 10.37 3.80 11.71
N ALA A 53 11.06 3.03 10.86
CA ALA A 53 10.56 1.75 10.34
C ALA A 53 9.17 1.77 9.69
N LYS A 54 8.62 2.92 9.27
CA LYS A 54 7.29 3.02 8.62
C LYS A 54 7.17 2.10 7.39
N THR A 55 8.20 2.12 6.54
CA THR A 55 8.28 1.25 5.36
C THR A 55 8.32 -0.22 5.75
N LEU A 56 9.08 -0.57 6.80
CA LEU A 56 9.18 -1.94 7.29
C LEU A 56 7.85 -2.41 7.90
N LEU A 57 7.16 -1.53 8.62
CA LEU A 57 5.85 -1.81 9.22
C LEU A 57 4.82 -2.16 8.15
N ILE A 58 4.62 -1.29 7.16
CA ILE A 58 3.60 -1.47 6.12
C ILE A 58 3.94 -2.68 5.23
N LYS A 59 5.22 -2.86 4.88
CA LYS A 59 5.66 -4.05 4.15
C LYS A 59 5.42 -5.34 4.94
N SER A 60 5.76 -5.36 6.24
CA SER A 60 5.57 -6.54 7.08
C SER A 60 4.10 -6.90 7.27
N LEU A 61 3.21 -5.90 7.35
CA LEU A 61 1.77 -6.12 7.39
C LEU A 61 1.24 -6.70 6.07
N GLY A 62 1.71 -6.19 4.92
CA GLY A 62 1.35 -6.75 3.61
C GLY A 62 1.78 -8.21 3.46
N GLU A 63 3.02 -8.53 3.83
CA GLU A 63 3.52 -9.92 3.83
C GLU A 63 2.73 -10.83 4.79
N LEU A 64 2.45 -10.37 6.01
CA LEU A 64 1.76 -11.16 7.03
C LEU A 64 0.31 -11.48 6.67
N LEU A 65 -0.36 -10.57 5.97
CA LEU A 65 -1.77 -10.69 5.59
C LEU A 65 -1.96 -11.23 4.17
N ASP A 66 -0.87 -11.61 3.49
CA ASP A 66 -0.87 -12.05 2.09
C ASP A 66 -1.55 -11.04 1.13
N LEU A 67 -1.24 -9.76 1.33
CA LEU A 67 -1.78 -8.65 0.58
C LEU A 67 -0.76 -8.14 -0.44
N SER A 68 -1.21 -7.87 -1.67
CA SER A 68 -0.34 -7.24 -2.66
C SER A 68 0.10 -5.86 -2.17
N TYR A 69 1.42 -5.65 -2.16
CA TYR A 69 2.07 -4.45 -1.64
C TYR A 69 2.81 -3.73 -2.76
N ARG A 70 2.61 -2.42 -2.87
CA ARG A 70 3.39 -1.54 -3.75
C ARG A 70 3.90 -0.33 -2.98
N ARG A 71 5.09 0.14 -3.33
CA ARG A 71 5.65 1.40 -2.85
C ARG A 71 5.73 2.37 -4.01
N ILE A 72 5.18 3.55 -3.82
CA ILE A 72 5.28 4.67 -4.76
C ILE A 72 6.13 5.72 -4.05
N GLN A 73 7.30 6.00 -4.61
CA GLN A 73 8.15 7.09 -4.14
C GLN A 73 7.73 8.37 -4.87
N PHE A 74 7.24 9.36 -4.13
CA PHE A 74 6.84 10.63 -4.73
C PHE A 74 8.10 11.48 -4.95
N THR A 75 8.32 11.85 -6.21
CA THR A 75 9.44 12.70 -6.66
C THR A 75 8.90 13.85 -7.52
N PRO A 76 9.60 14.99 -7.64
CA PRO A 76 9.07 16.17 -8.34
C PRO A 76 8.68 15.93 -9.82
N ASP A 77 9.26 14.91 -10.43
CA ASP A 77 9.09 14.49 -11.82
C ASP A 77 8.01 13.43 -12.03
N LEU A 78 7.47 12.84 -10.96
CA LEU A 78 6.44 11.79 -11.04
C LEU A 78 5.17 12.33 -11.72
N MET A 79 4.69 11.64 -12.75
CA MET A 79 3.47 11.98 -13.47
C MET A 79 2.26 11.19 -12.96
N PRO A 80 1.02 11.70 -13.11
CA PRO A 80 -0.19 10.96 -12.77
C PRO A 80 -0.27 9.55 -13.39
N ALA A 81 0.14 9.42 -14.66
CA ALA A 81 0.14 8.15 -15.38
C ALA A 81 1.08 7.11 -14.76
N ASP A 82 2.16 7.55 -14.09
CA ASP A 82 3.08 6.64 -13.38
C ASP A 82 2.45 6.03 -12.12
N ILE A 83 1.34 6.60 -11.63
CA ILE A 83 0.56 6.11 -10.48
C ILE A 83 -0.62 5.27 -10.98
N THR A 84 -1.42 5.84 -11.88
CA THR A 84 -2.69 5.25 -12.34
C THR A 84 -2.52 4.22 -13.44
N GLY A 85 -1.41 4.26 -14.19
CA GLY A 85 -1.23 3.49 -15.42
C GLY A 85 -1.57 4.29 -16.68
N MET A 86 -1.27 3.70 -17.83
CA MET A 86 -1.44 4.32 -19.15
C MET A 86 -1.69 3.29 -20.24
N ASP A 87 -2.33 3.73 -21.32
CA ASP A 87 -2.45 2.95 -22.55
C ASP A 87 -1.11 2.93 -23.28
N MET A 88 -0.60 1.73 -23.55
CA MET A 88 0.63 1.48 -24.27
C MET A 88 0.31 0.84 -25.62
N LEU A 89 0.89 1.38 -26.69
CA LEU A 89 0.82 0.78 -28.01
C LEU A 89 1.86 -0.34 -28.08
N ASP A 90 1.39 -1.58 -28.19
CA ASP A 90 2.22 -2.72 -28.50
C ASP A 90 2.16 -3.04 -30.00
N GLU A 91 3.31 -3.40 -30.58
CA GLU A 91 3.43 -3.76 -31.98
C GLU A 91 4.06 -5.15 -32.07
N ASP A 92 3.27 -6.13 -32.51
CA ASP A 92 3.75 -7.47 -32.73
C ASP A 92 4.78 -7.46 -33.87
N ARG A 93 6.04 -7.70 -33.52
CA ARG A 93 7.18 -7.69 -34.44
C ARG A 93 7.08 -8.73 -35.56
N THR A 94 6.25 -9.76 -35.40
CA THR A 94 6.08 -10.83 -36.39
C THR A 94 4.92 -10.56 -37.36
N THR A 95 3.83 -9.94 -36.88
CA THR A 95 2.62 -9.71 -37.68
C THR A 95 2.41 -8.25 -38.09
N GLY A 96 3.16 -7.31 -37.53
CA GLY A 96 3.00 -5.85 -37.74
C GLY A 96 1.71 -5.29 -37.15
N ARG A 97 0.99 -6.07 -36.34
CA ARG A 97 -0.30 -5.68 -35.79
C ARG A 97 -0.09 -4.78 -34.58
N ARG A 98 -0.79 -3.65 -34.57
CA ARG A 98 -0.78 -2.68 -33.47
C ARG A 98 -1.96 -2.91 -32.55
N THR A 99 -1.70 -3.06 -31.26
CA THR A 99 -2.72 -3.19 -30.21
C THR A 99 -2.47 -2.15 -29.14
N ILE A 100 -3.54 -1.54 -28.63
CA ILE A 100 -3.47 -0.65 -27.47
C ILE A 100 -3.83 -1.48 -26.24
N GLU A 101 -2.91 -1.59 -25.28
CA GLU A 101 -3.12 -2.30 -24.02
C GLU A 101 -2.95 -1.33 -22.84
N PHE A 102 -3.87 -1.39 -21.88
CA PHE A 102 -3.75 -0.61 -20.65
C PHE A 102 -2.77 -1.28 -19.68
N VAL A 103 -1.65 -0.59 -19.41
CA VAL A 103 -0.66 -1.03 -18.44
C VAL A 103 -1.01 -0.43 -17.09
N LYS A 104 -1.39 -1.30 -16.13
CA LYS A 104 -1.74 -0.92 -14.76
C LYS A 104 -0.57 -0.29 -14.02
N GLY A 105 -0.81 0.87 -13.43
CA GLY A 105 0.12 1.53 -12.53
C GLY A 105 0.24 0.85 -11.15
N PRO A 106 1.14 1.33 -10.28
CA PRO A 106 1.35 0.79 -8.94
C PRO A 106 0.17 0.99 -7.99
N ILE A 107 -0.83 1.82 -8.33
CA ILE A 107 -2.07 1.99 -7.54
C ILE A 107 -2.93 0.70 -7.47
N PHE A 108 -2.70 -0.25 -8.36
CA PHE A 108 -3.43 -1.52 -8.36
C PHE A 108 -2.80 -2.54 -7.41
N ALA A 109 -2.94 -2.28 -6.11
CA ALA A 109 -2.49 -3.16 -5.03
C ALA A 109 -3.44 -3.07 -3.83
N ASN A 110 -3.37 -4.04 -2.92
CA ASN A 110 -4.16 -4.03 -1.69
C ASN A 110 -3.63 -3.02 -0.67
N ILE A 111 -2.30 -2.87 -0.60
CA ILE A 111 -1.61 -1.92 0.26
C ILE A 111 -0.63 -1.11 -0.57
N ILE A 112 -0.69 0.21 -0.42
CA ILE A 112 0.22 1.15 -1.10
C ILE A 112 0.89 2.02 -0.05
N LEU A 113 2.23 2.05 -0.10
CA LEU A 113 3.01 3.05 0.61
C LEU A 113 3.35 4.19 -0.34
N ALA A 114 2.63 5.30 -0.21
CA ALA A 114 2.94 6.57 -0.86
C ALA A 114 3.98 7.34 -0.03
N ASP A 115 5.26 7.16 -0.36
CA ASP A 115 6.38 7.71 0.40
C ASP A 115 6.72 9.13 -0.09
N GLU A 116 6.98 10.04 0.86
CA GLU A 116 7.28 11.46 0.60
C GLU A 116 6.27 12.20 -0.30
N ILE A 117 4.96 11.95 -0.12
CA ILE A 117 3.86 12.52 -0.92
C ILE A 117 3.98 14.04 -1.16
N ASN A 118 4.51 14.76 -0.17
CA ASN A 118 4.73 16.20 -0.19
C ASN A 118 5.82 16.68 -1.17
N ARG A 119 6.54 15.79 -1.86
CA ARG A 119 7.59 16.13 -2.85
C ARG A 119 7.09 16.26 -4.29
N THR A 120 5.80 16.05 -4.54
CA THR A 120 5.20 16.14 -5.89
C THR A 120 4.28 17.35 -6.04
N PRO A 121 4.03 17.81 -7.29
CA PRO A 121 3.00 18.81 -7.57
C PRO A 121 1.59 18.35 -7.19
N PRO A 122 0.66 19.27 -6.85
CA PRO A 122 -0.71 18.93 -6.47
C PRO A 122 -1.46 18.08 -7.50
N LYS A 123 -1.18 18.26 -8.80
CA LYS A 123 -1.80 17.48 -9.88
C LYS A 123 -1.44 15.99 -9.82
N THR A 124 -0.21 15.65 -9.42
CA THR A 124 0.23 14.26 -9.24
C THR A 124 -0.32 13.68 -7.93
N GLN A 125 -0.37 14.48 -6.86
CA GLN A 125 -0.99 14.05 -5.60
C GLN A 125 -2.47 13.69 -5.78
N ALA A 126 -3.21 14.47 -6.59
CA ALA A 126 -4.63 14.22 -6.88
C ALA A 126 -4.91 12.97 -7.73
N ALA A 127 -3.86 12.31 -8.25
CA ALA A 127 -4.00 11.05 -8.97
C ALA A 127 -4.04 9.82 -8.04
N LEU A 128 -3.70 10.01 -6.75
CA LEU A 128 -3.84 9.03 -5.68
C LEU A 128 -5.25 9.11 -5.08
#